data_AF-A0A1X0SDC6-F1
#
_entry.id   AF-A0A1X0SDC6-F1
#
_cell.length_a   1.000
_cell.length_b   1.000
_cell.length_c   1.000
_cell.angle_alpha   90.00
_cell.angle_beta   90.00
_cell.angle_gamma   90.00
#
_symmetry.space_group_name_H-M   'P 1'
#
loop_
_entity.id
_entity.type
_entity.pdbx_description
1 polymer ?
#
loop_
_entity_poly.entity_id
_entity_poly.type
_entity_poly.pdbx_seq_one_letter_code
_entity_poly.pdbx_strand_id
1 'polypeptide(L)'
;TPLPILSEALSLDKAIFATPALSDDQRPKIIERYPTMGNVQYQPPNAIPDAAHRMKPPQTKQDMALKRLQYLISGIFCPLNIFGHEISLDNENANIQRYLTILADCHTLLLNLSSQVNNMRNTMAFQTINPTFKSTAAPTKSSMMPLADFQAAL
;
A
#
# COMPACT_ATOMS: atom_id res chain seq x y z
N THR A 1 -19.16 8.68 -23.45
CA THR A 1 -17.69 8.94 -23.49
C THR A 1 -17.36 9.85 -22.34
N PRO A 2 -16.34 9.57 -21.52
CA PRO A 2 -15.93 10.51 -20.46
C PRO A 2 -15.60 11.88 -21.07
N LEU A 3 -15.79 12.95 -20.29
CA LEU A 3 -15.40 14.29 -20.72
C LEU A 3 -13.92 14.32 -21.12
N PRO A 4 -13.52 15.06 -22.17
CA PRO A 4 -12.12 15.11 -22.62
C PRO A 4 -11.13 15.44 -21.49
N ILE A 5 -11.51 16.37 -20.61
CA ILE A 5 -10.72 16.76 -19.44
C ILE A 5 -10.47 15.60 -18.47
N LEU A 6 -11.43 14.69 -18.32
CA LEU A 6 -11.32 13.51 -17.47
C LEU A 6 -10.41 12.45 -18.12
N SER A 7 -10.52 12.29 -19.44
CA SER A 7 -9.67 11.37 -20.20
C SER A 7 -8.20 11.81 -20.15
N GLU A 8 -7.93 13.10 -20.28
CA GLU A 8 -6.58 13.67 -20.19
C GLU A 8 -6.01 13.55 -18.77
N ALA A 9 -6.79 13.96 -17.76
CA ALA A 9 -6.35 13.96 -16.37
C ALA A 9 -6.05 12.54 -15.83
N LEU A 10 -6.87 11.55 -16.19
CA LEU A 10 -6.74 10.17 -15.70
C LEU A 10 -5.99 9.25 -16.68
N SER A 11 -5.63 9.74 -17.87
CA SER A 11 -5.05 8.92 -18.94
C SER A 11 -5.84 7.63 -19.20
N LEU A 12 -7.16 7.74 -19.40
CA LEU A 12 -8.08 6.59 -19.50
C LEU A 12 -7.81 5.67 -20.70
N ASP A 13 -7.01 6.15 -21.65
CA ASP A 13 -6.51 5.42 -22.82
C ASP A 13 -5.34 4.48 -22.52
N LYS A 14 -4.66 4.64 -21.36
CA LYS A 14 -3.53 3.80 -20.99
C LYS A 14 -3.99 2.40 -20.55
N ALA A 15 -3.29 1.40 -21.07
CA ALA A 15 -3.53 0.01 -20.69
C ALA A 15 -3.11 -0.26 -19.24
N ILE A 16 -4.04 -0.74 -18.42
CA ILE A 16 -3.86 -1.03 -16.99
C ILE A 16 -2.69 -1.99 -16.73
N PHE A 17 -2.49 -2.99 -17.60
CA PHE A 17 -1.46 -4.04 -17.43
C PHE A 17 -0.20 -3.85 -18.26
N ALA A 18 -0.15 -2.84 -19.13
CA ALA A 18 1.00 -2.58 -20.02
C ALA A 18 1.64 -1.20 -19.79
N THR A 19 1.16 -0.45 -18.79
CA THR A 19 1.77 0.83 -18.40
C THR A 19 3.13 0.56 -17.75
N PRO A 20 4.21 1.23 -18.20
CA PRO A 20 5.53 1.08 -17.59
C PRO A 20 5.52 1.58 -16.14
N ALA A 21 6.30 0.91 -15.29
CA ALA A 21 6.47 1.33 -13.91
C ALA A 21 7.14 2.71 -13.84
N LEU A 22 6.72 3.53 -12.87
CA LEU A 22 7.36 4.82 -12.60
C LEU A 22 8.82 4.63 -12.18
N SER A 23 9.70 5.52 -12.66
CA SER A 23 11.09 5.53 -12.23
C SER A 23 11.23 5.86 -10.74
N ASP A 24 12.35 5.48 -10.12
CA ASP A 24 12.65 5.81 -8.72
C ASP A 24 12.65 7.32 -8.47
N ASP A 25 12.94 8.15 -9.48
CA ASP A 25 12.94 9.62 -9.37
C ASP A 25 11.55 10.26 -9.51
N GLN A 26 10.63 9.62 -10.24
CA GLN A 26 9.28 10.13 -10.46
C GLN A 26 8.35 9.84 -9.29
N ARG A 27 8.50 8.65 -8.67
CA ARG A 27 7.69 8.22 -7.54
C ARG A 27 7.67 9.21 -6.36
N PRO A 28 8.82 9.65 -5.81
CA PRO A 28 8.84 10.57 -4.69
C PRO A 28 8.24 11.93 -5.06
N LYS A 29 8.44 12.43 -6.29
CA LYS A 29 7.87 13.71 -6.73
C LYS A 29 6.34 13.76 -6.69
N ILE A 30 5.67 12.63 -6.91
CA ILE A 30 4.20 12.53 -6.82
C ILE A 30 3.76 12.51 -5.35
N ILE A 31 4.48 11.76 -4.52
CA ILE A 31 4.20 11.63 -3.09
C ILE A 31 4.44 12.98 -2.38
N GLU A 32 5.59 13.61 -2.61
CA GLU A 32 6.01 14.87 -1.99
C GLU A 32 5.21 16.09 -2.47
N ARG A 33 4.40 15.97 -3.54
CA ARG A 33 3.51 17.06 -3.98
C ARG A 33 2.49 17.47 -2.91
N TYR A 34 2.22 16.59 -1.94
CA TYR A 34 1.24 16.82 -0.88
C TYR A 34 1.97 17.22 0.41
N PRO A 35 1.86 18.48 0.88
CA PRO A 35 2.72 19.05 1.94
C PRO A 35 2.71 18.30 3.26
N THR A 36 1.58 17.67 3.60
CA THR A 36 1.43 16.81 4.79
C THR A 36 2.29 15.53 4.74
N MET A 37 2.90 15.21 3.60
CA MET A 37 3.74 14.02 3.41
C MET A 37 5.25 14.28 3.51
N GLY A 38 5.70 15.53 3.62
CA GLY A 38 7.14 15.87 3.61
C GLY A 38 7.99 15.24 4.73
N ASN A 39 7.36 14.65 5.76
CA ASN A 39 8.04 14.05 6.92
C ASN A 39 7.42 12.72 7.39
N VAL A 40 6.47 12.12 6.64
CA VAL A 40 5.84 10.86 7.08
C VAL A 40 6.66 9.68 6.60
N GLN A 41 7.18 8.87 7.54
CA GLN A 41 7.96 7.68 7.23
C GLN A 41 7.04 6.56 6.75
N TYR A 42 6.77 6.52 5.45
CA TYR A 42 6.00 5.44 4.80
C TYR A 42 6.82 4.19 4.49
N GLN A 43 8.07 4.12 4.96
CA GLN A 43 8.86 2.92 4.77
C GLN A 43 8.21 1.78 5.55
N PRO A 44 7.84 0.68 4.87
CA PRO A 44 7.31 -0.47 5.56
C PRO A 44 8.40 -1.07 6.45
N PRO A 45 8.04 -1.59 7.65
CA PRO A 45 9.03 -2.10 8.59
C PRO A 45 9.87 -3.21 7.95
N ASN A 46 11.14 -3.25 8.34
CA ASN A 46 12.06 -4.33 7.94
C ASN A 46 11.60 -5.65 8.53
N ALA A 47 11.73 -6.74 7.77
CA ALA A 47 11.49 -8.08 8.31
C ALA A 47 12.24 -8.28 9.64
N ILE A 48 11.67 -9.11 10.52
CA ILE A 48 12.24 -9.38 11.84
C ILE A 48 13.69 -9.86 11.65
N PRO A 49 14.68 -9.35 12.42
CA PRO A 49 16.09 -9.62 12.18
C PRO A 49 16.40 -11.12 12.00
N ASP A 50 15.82 -11.97 12.83
CA ASP A 50 16.00 -13.43 12.77
C ASP A 50 15.55 -14.03 11.43
N ALA A 51 14.45 -13.55 10.86
CA ALA A 51 13.99 -13.97 9.54
C ALA A 51 14.89 -13.38 8.45
N ALA A 52 15.24 -12.10 8.55
CA ALA A 52 16.08 -11.41 7.57
C ALA A 52 17.45 -12.08 7.39
N HIS A 53 18.08 -12.53 8.47
CA HIS A 53 19.37 -13.25 8.44
C HIS A 53 19.29 -14.64 7.80
N ARG A 54 18.10 -15.25 7.76
CA ARG A 54 17.88 -16.60 7.23
C ARG A 54 17.28 -16.62 5.83
N MET A 55 16.86 -15.47 5.30
CA MET A 55 16.29 -15.36 3.96
C MET A 55 17.31 -15.72 2.89
N LYS A 56 16.93 -16.60 1.97
CA LYS A 56 17.70 -16.90 0.77
C LYS A 56 17.62 -15.72 -0.21
N PRO A 57 18.59 -15.55 -1.14
CA PRO A 57 18.58 -14.44 -2.08
C PRO A 57 17.26 -14.24 -2.88
N PRO A 58 16.56 -15.29 -3.33
CA PRO A 58 15.25 -15.12 -3.97
C PRO A 58 14.18 -14.55 -3.02
N GLN A 59 14.17 -14.95 -1.74
CA GLN A 59 13.23 -14.45 -0.72
C GLN A 59 13.54 -12.99 -0.37
N THR A 60 14.82 -12.62 -0.26
CA THR A 60 15.22 -11.23 -0.05
C THR A 60 14.76 -10.34 -1.22
N LYS A 61 14.93 -10.79 -2.46
CA LYS A 61 14.45 -10.06 -3.65
C LYS A 61 12.93 -9.89 -3.61
N GLN A 62 12.19 -10.93 -3.20
CA GLN A 62 10.75 -10.89 -3.05
C GLN A 62 10.28 -9.95 -1.93
N ASP A 63 10.94 -9.95 -0.76
CA ASP A 63 10.64 -8.99 0.33
C ASP A 63 10.82 -7.54 -0.14
N MET A 64 11.91 -7.27 -0.85
CA MET A 64 12.16 -5.94 -1.39
C MET A 64 11.11 -5.51 -2.42
N ALA A 65 10.62 -6.43 -3.25
CA ALA A 65 9.52 -6.15 -4.16
C ALA A 65 8.21 -5.83 -3.40
N LEU A 66 7.88 -6.62 -2.38
CA LEU A 66 6.69 -6.40 -1.55
C LEU A 66 6.77 -5.10 -0.75
N LYS A 67 7.96 -4.75 -0.23
CA LYS A 67 8.22 -3.45 0.42
C LYS A 67 7.99 -2.28 -0.53
N ARG A 68 8.46 -2.38 -1.77
CA ARG A 68 8.24 -1.34 -2.80
C ARG A 68 6.75 -1.17 -3.09
N LEU A 69 6.00 -2.27 -3.22
CA LEU A 69 4.54 -2.20 -3.39
C LEU A 69 3.87 -1.52 -2.18
N GLN A 70 4.28 -1.88 -0.97
CA GLN A 70 3.72 -1.30 0.24
C GLN A 70 3.99 0.20 0.36
N TYR A 71 5.21 0.64 0.05
CA TYR A 71 5.56 2.06 -0.04
C TYR A 71 4.66 2.81 -1.03
N LEU A 72 4.40 2.21 -2.20
CA LEU A 72 3.53 2.82 -3.21
C LEU A 72 2.08 2.91 -2.75
N ILE A 73 1.54 1.84 -2.17
CA ILE A 73 0.17 1.82 -1.61
C ILE A 73 0.03 2.89 -0.53
N SER A 74 1.03 3.00 0.36
CA SER A 74 1.09 4.03 1.39
C SER A 74 1.05 5.45 0.82
N GLY A 75 1.76 5.70 -0.27
CA GLY A 75 1.76 6.99 -0.97
C GLY A 75 0.43 7.38 -1.63
N ILE A 76 -0.52 6.45 -1.79
CA ILE A 76 -1.84 6.73 -2.38
C ILE A 76 -2.83 7.29 -1.33
N PHE A 77 -2.69 6.90 -0.06
CA PHE A 77 -3.66 7.28 0.97
C PHE A 77 -3.74 8.79 1.21
N CYS A 78 -2.62 9.50 1.18
CA CYS A 78 -2.65 10.94 1.45
C CYS A 78 -3.35 11.75 0.34
N PRO A 79 -3.04 11.56 -0.97
CA PRO A 79 -3.81 12.18 -2.04
C PRO A 79 -5.32 11.90 -1.93
N LEU A 80 -5.70 10.66 -1.59
CA LEU A 80 -7.11 10.30 -1.40
C LEU A 80 -7.75 10.98 -0.19
N ASN A 81 -7.03 11.09 0.93
CA ASN A 81 -7.53 11.76 2.13
C ASN A 81 -7.69 13.27 1.90
N ILE A 82 -6.74 13.90 1.21
CA ILE A 82 -6.83 15.31 0.80
C ILE A 82 -8.01 15.51 -0.14
N PHE A 83 -8.15 14.65 -1.15
CA PHE A 83 -9.29 14.71 -2.06
C PHE A 83 -10.63 14.53 -1.35
N GLY A 84 -10.71 13.60 -0.39
CA GLY A 84 -11.90 13.43 0.45
C GLY A 84 -12.21 14.64 1.31
N HIS A 85 -11.18 15.29 1.86
CA HIS A 85 -11.35 16.54 2.58
C HIS A 85 -11.86 17.64 1.65
N GLU A 86 -11.28 17.82 0.46
CA GLU A 86 -11.74 18.80 -0.52
C GLU A 86 -13.20 18.56 -0.96
N ILE A 87 -13.58 17.31 -1.22
CA ILE A 87 -15.00 16.94 -1.48
C ILE A 87 -15.88 17.33 -0.29
N SER A 88 -15.42 17.09 0.94
CA SER A 88 -16.21 17.37 2.14
C SER A 88 -16.49 18.85 2.37
N LEU A 89 -15.69 19.75 1.78
CA LEU A 89 -15.87 21.20 1.84
C LEU A 89 -16.90 21.73 0.82
N ASP A 90 -17.21 20.96 -0.23
CA ASP A 90 -18.20 21.30 -1.26
C ASP A 90 -19.63 21.00 -0.78
N ASN A 91 -20.09 21.77 0.22
CA ASN A 91 -21.33 21.56 0.95
C ASN A 91 -22.61 21.83 0.14
N GLU A 92 -22.52 22.52 -1.00
CA GLU A 92 -23.64 22.79 -1.90
C GLU A 92 -23.86 21.65 -2.92
N ASN A 93 -22.96 20.67 -2.96
CA ASN A 93 -22.99 19.58 -3.92
C ASN A 93 -23.95 18.46 -3.49
N ALA A 94 -25.08 18.33 -4.19
CA ALA A 94 -26.06 17.28 -3.95
C ALA A 94 -25.49 15.85 -4.09
N ASN A 95 -24.35 15.67 -4.76
CA ASN A 95 -23.73 14.36 -4.97
C ASN A 95 -22.63 14.00 -3.95
N ILE A 96 -22.38 14.86 -2.95
CA ILE A 96 -21.27 14.71 -1.99
C ILE A 96 -21.25 13.31 -1.35
N GLN A 97 -22.42 12.79 -0.96
CA GLN A 97 -22.54 11.46 -0.35
C GLN A 97 -22.07 10.35 -1.30
N ARG A 98 -22.46 10.42 -2.57
CA ARG A 98 -22.04 9.45 -3.58
C ARG A 98 -20.53 9.49 -3.81
N TYR A 99 -19.94 10.68 -3.85
CA TYR A 99 -18.49 10.83 -4.02
C TYR A 99 -17.72 10.28 -2.82
N LEU A 100 -18.19 10.56 -1.61
CA LEU A 100 -17.61 10.02 -0.38
C LEU A 100 -17.75 8.49 -0.31
N THR A 101 -18.86 7.91 -0.78
CA THR A 101 -19.00 6.44 -0.88
C THR A 101 -17.97 5.84 -1.83
N ILE A 102 -17.82 6.40 -3.05
CA ILE A 102 -16.81 5.91 -4.01
C ILE A 102 -15.40 6.01 -3.41
N LEU A 103 -15.09 7.11 -2.73
CA LEU A 103 -13.82 7.29 -2.06
C LEU A 103 -13.61 6.27 -0.92
N ALA A 104 -14.64 6.00 -0.12
CA ALA A 104 -14.60 5.02 0.95
C ALA A 104 -14.36 3.60 0.41
N ASP A 105 -14.97 3.25 -0.74
CA ASP A 105 -14.73 1.97 -1.42
C ASP A 105 -13.27 1.87 -1.90
N CYS A 106 -12.75 2.90 -2.56
CA CYS A 106 -11.35 2.97 -2.96
C CYS A 106 -10.40 2.82 -1.76
N HIS A 107 -10.67 3.55 -0.67
CA HIS A 107 -9.89 3.51 0.56
C HIS A 107 -9.90 2.10 1.19
N THR A 108 -11.06 1.44 1.23
CA THR A 108 -11.21 0.08 1.76
C THR A 108 -10.45 -0.95 0.93
N LEU A 109 -10.52 -0.85 -0.40
CA LEU A 109 -9.77 -1.74 -1.30
C LEU A 109 -8.26 -1.57 -1.16
N LEU A 110 -7.77 -0.33 -0.99
CA LEU A 110 -6.36 -0.06 -0.74
C LEU A 110 -5.88 -0.57 0.62
N LEU A 111 -6.71 -0.43 1.67
CA LEU A 111 -6.43 -1.01 2.98
C LEU A 111 -6.34 -2.54 2.89
N ASN A 112 -7.28 -3.17 2.18
CA ASN A 112 -7.26 -4.61 1.94
C ASN A 112 -6.00 -5.04 1.18
N LEU A 113 -5.60 -4.31 0.13
CA LEU A 113 -4.38 -4.58 -0.63
C LEU A 113 -3.12 -4.45 0.26
N SER A 114 -3.01 -3.38 1.05
CA SER A 114 -1.91 -3.20 2.01
C SER A 114 -1.83 -4.34 3.03
N SER A 115 -3.00 -4.80 3.49
CA SER A 115 -3.13 -5.92 4.41
C SER A 115 -2.66 -7.24 3.79
N GLN A 116 -3.03 -7.52 2.54
CA GLN A 116 -2.57 -8.70 1.81
C GLN A 116 -1.05 -8.69 1.59
N VAL A 117 -0.47 -7.55 1.19
CA VAL A 117 0.98 -7.39 1.05
C VAL A 117 1.69 -7.64 2.37
N ASN A 118 1.17 -7.11 3.49
CA ASN A 118 1.68 -7.40 4.83
C ASN A 118 1.65 -8.89 5.16
N ASN A 119 0.53 -9.57 4.89
CA ASN A 119 0.40 -11.00 5.16
C ASN A 119 1.40 -11.83 4.33
N MET A 120 1.60 -11.48 3.06
CA MET A 120 2.61 -12.13 2.21
C MET A 120 4.02 -11.98 2.80
N ARG A 121 4.38 -10.78 3.26
CA ARG A 121 5.68 -10.52 3.88
C ARG A 121 5.87 -11.30 5.19
N ASN A 122 4.86 -11.29 6.05
CA ASN A 122 4.88 -12.06 7.30
C ASN A 122 5.00 -13.56 7.02
N THR A 123 4.17 -14.11 6.13
CA THR A 123 4.19 -15.53 5.76
C THR A 123 5.57 -15.95 5.28
N MET A 124 6.20 -15.16 4.41
CA MET A 124 7.55 -15.42 3.93
C MET A 124 8.59 -15.37 5.05
N ALA A 125 8.50 -14.39 5.96
CA ALA A 125 9.39 -14.32 7.12
C ALA A 125 9.26 -15.57 8.01
N PHE A 126 8.04 -16.05 8.24
CA PHE A 126 7.79 -17.28 9.01
C PHE A 126 8.29 -18.52 8.28
N GLN A 127 8.00 -18.68 6.99
CA GLN A 127 8.44 -19.82 6.18
C GLN A 127 9.96 -19.89 6.06
N THR A 128 10.66 -18.78 6.24
CA THR A 128 12.12 -18.74 6.29
C THR A 128 12.67 -19.46 7.54
N ILE A 129 11.90 -19.52 8.62
CA ILE A 129 12.32 -20.11 9.89
C ILE A 129 11.65 -21.46 10.13
N ASN A 130 10.36 -21.54 9.85
CA ASN A 130 9.55 -22.74 9.91
C ASN A 130 8.92 -23.00 8.52
N PRO A 131 9.54 -23.83 7.68
CA PRO A 131 9.09 -24.08 6.30
C PRO A 131 7.67 -24.65 6.17
N THR A 132 7.12 -25.25 7.22
CA THR A 132 5.76 -25.83 7.22
C THR A 132 4.70 -24.82 7.65
N PHE A 133 5.09 -23.61 8.05
CA PHE A 133 4.17 -22.56 8.47
C PHE A 133 3.14 -22.23 7.38
N LYS A 134 1.87 -22.19 7.81
CA LYS A 134 0.74 -21.71 7.01
C LYS A 134 0.05 -20.61 7.80
N SER A 135 -0.01 -19.41 7.21
CA SER A 135 -0.73 -18.29 7.80
C SER A 135 -2.23 -18.58 7.81
N THR A 136 -2.83 -18.64 9.00
CA THR A 136 -4.28 -18.79 9.20
C THR A 136 -4.95 -17.50 9.68
N ALA A 137 -4.18 -16.43 9.93
CA ALA A 137 -4.67 -15.24 10.58
C ALA A 137 -5.38 -14.28 9.62
N ALA A 138 -6.61 -13.90 9.98
CA ALA A 138 -7.19 -12.63 9.55
C ALA A 138 -6.33 -11.49 10.11
N PRO A 139 -6.01 -10.46 9.31
CA PRO A 139 -5.03 -9.45 9.66
C PRO A 139 -5.59 -8.50 10.71
N THR A 140 -5.24 -8.70 11.98
CA THR A 140 -5.54 -7.76 13.07
C THR A 140 -4.27 -7.29 13.76
N LYS A 141 -4.00 -6.00 13.54
CA LYS A 141 -3.04 -5.09 14.21
C LYS A 141 -1.58 -5.10 13.72
N SER A 142 -1.13 -3.87 13.45
CA SER A 142 0.22 -3.41 13.11
C SER A 142 0.84 -4.00 11.85
N SER A 143 1.37 -3.12 11.00
CA SER A 143 2.29 -3.50 9.92
C SER A 143 3.44 -4.29 10.57
N MET A 144 3.62 -5.53 10.10
CA MET A 144 4.39 -6.61 10.76
C MET A 144 3.86 -7.10 12.12
N MET A 145 3.82 -8.44 12.24
CA MET A 145 3.57 -9.12 13.51
C MET A 145 4.65 -8.71 14.53
N PRO A 146 4.27 -8.33 15.77
CA PRO A 146 5.23 -8.00 16.84
C PRO A 146 6.25 -9.12 17.10
N LEU A 147 7.46 -8.76 17.54
CA LEU A 147 8.54 -9.72 17.83
C LEU A 147 8.12 -10.82 18.80
N ALA A 148 7.33 -10.48 19.83
CA ALA A 148 6.84 -11.44 20.81
C ALA A 148 5.96 -12.53 20.19
N ASP A 149 5.03 -12.13 19.31
CA ASP A 149 4.14 -13.06 18.61
C ASP A 149 4.92 -13.93 17.61
N PHE A 150 5.97 -13.36 16.99
CA PHE A 150 6.87 -14.11 16.13
C PHE A 150 7.67 -15.16 16.90
N GLN A 151 8.21 -14.82 18.07
CA GLN A 151 8.94 -15.76 18.93
C GLN A 151 8.04 -16.90 19.40
N ALA A 152 6.75 -16.64 19.62
CA ALA A 152 5.77 -17.68 19.98
C ALA A 152 5.44 -18.64 18.82
N ALA A 153 5.74 -18.26 17.57
CA ALA A 153 5.49 -19.06 16.37
C ALA A 153 6.73 -19.79 15.82
N LEU A 154 7.89 -19.61 16.46
CA LEU A 154 9.13 -20.39 16.22
C LEU A 154 8.96 -21.84 16.67
#